data_AF-A0A176S4G9-F1
#
_entry.id   AF-A0A176S4G9-F1
#
_cell.length_a   1.000
_cell.length_b   1.000
_cell.length_c   1.000
_cell.angle_alpha   90.00
_cell.angle_beta   90.00
_cell.angle_gamma   90.00
#
_symmetry.space_group_name_H-M   'P 1'
#
loop_
_entity.id
_entity.type
_entity.pdbx_description
1 polymer ?
#
loop_
_entity_poly.entity_id
_entity_poly.type
_entity_poly.pdbx_seq_one_letter_code
_entity_poly.pdbx_strand_id
1 'polypeptide(L)'
;MTKLFHARSLVSQFLKNKLEMLIENIYQFKTELDKQGIFFCFSGPISQKILVDIGYTLRYQINQREHSSTTVLKVFSRFVQQTENIIYYSAENADNFLPQSQTAELSDSVIVVGYEQGHYYVLCGRVFDKRTVDTLSEQLIILQNLNKDELNLYYKQEYQKARHIGSQGAKLGLIELARWSIFPIEFDFNKVDEGLYFFYLKTVV
;
A
#
# COMPACT_ATOMS: atom_id res chain seq x y z
N MET A 1 3.00 20.58 50.59
CA MET A 1 4.06 20.03 49.72
C MET A 1 3.90 18.54 49.42
N THR A 2 3.43 17.71 50.35
CA THR A 2 3.38 16.24 50.23
C THR A 2 2.42 15.69 49.15
N LYS A 3 1.24 16.31 48.94
CA LYS A 3 0.29 15.90 47.88
C LYS A 3 0.82 16.14 46.45
N LEU A 4 1.61 17.20 46.25
CA LEU A 4 2.19 17.53 44.95
C LEU A 4 3.31 16.56 44.54
N PHE A 5 4.10 16.11 45.52
CA PHE A 5 5.14 15.10 45.31
C PHE A 5 4.55 13.72 44.97
N HIS A 6 3.49 13.32 45.65
CA HIS A 6 2.82 12.04 45.40
C HIS A 6 2.13 12.01 44.01
N ALA A 7 1.49 13.11 43.60
CA ALA A 7 0.91 13.25 42.27
C ALA A 7 1.98 13.19 41.15
N ARG A 8 3.15 13.83 41.35
CA ARG A 8 4.28 13.74 40.40
C ARG A 8 4.82 12.30 40.25
N SER A 9 4.90 11.56 41.36
CA SER A 9 5.34 10.16 41.35
C SER A 9 4.38 9.24 40.59
N LEU A 10 3.07 9.43 40.77
CA LEU A 10 2.04 8.65 40.06
C LEU A 10 2.01 8.95 38.55
N VAL A 11 2.13 10.22 38.14
CA VAL A 11 2.21 10.59 36.73
C VAL A 11 3.48 10.03 36.08
N SER A 12 4.62 10.07 36.79
CA SER A 12 5.87 9.49 36.28
C SER A 12 5.76 7.96 36.12
N GLN A 13 5.12 7.25 37.05
CA GLN A 13 4.91 5.81 36.94
C GLN A 13 3.95 5.47 35.79
N PHE A 14 2.87 6.25 35.61
CA PHE A 14 1.93 6.06 34.50
C PHE A 14 2.61 6.24 33.14
N LEU A 15 3.42 7.29 32.98
CA LEU A 15 4.18 7.53 31.75
C LEU A 15 5.19 6.42 31.47
N LYS A 16 5.85 5.90 32.52
CA LYS A 16 6.78 4.77 32.41
C LYS A 16 6.07 3.50 31.92
N ASN A 17 4.94 3.14 32.53
CA ASN A 17 4.16 1.98 32.11
C ASN A 17 3.65 2.12 30.67
N LYS A 18 3.21 3.33 30.27
CA LYS A 18 2.76 3.61 28.90
C LYS A 18 3.91 3.44 27.89
N LEU A 19 5.13 3.87 28.25
CA LEU A 19 6.32 3.70 27.42
C LEU A 19 6.71 2.22 27.29
N GLU A 20 6.68 1.47 28.40
CA GLU A 20 6.97 0.03 28.40
C GLU A 20 6.03 -0.74 27.46
N MET A 21 4.72 -0.48 27.54
CA MET A 21 3.74 -1.06 26.62
C MET A 21 3.99 -0.68 25.16
N LEU A 22 4.36 0.58 24.88
CA LEU A 22 4.64 1.02 23.51
C LEU A 22 5.86 0.31 22.93
N ILE A 23 6.91 0.13 23.74
CA ILE A 23 8.13 -0.58 23.33
C ILE A 23 7.80 -2.03 23.00
N GLU A 24 7.01 -2.70 23.84
CA GLU A 24 6.59 -4.08 23.60
C GLU A 24 5.80 -4.20 22.29
N ASN A 25 4.83 -3.30 22.06
CA ASN A 25 4.04 -3.28 20.83
C ASN A 25 4.90 -3.07 19.58
N ILE A 26 5.85 -2.12 19.62
CA ILE A 26 6.76 -1.85 18.49
C ILE A 26 7.67 -3.06 18.23
N TYR A 27 8.16 -3.71 19.28
CA TYR A 27 8.99 -4.90 19.14
C TYR A 27 8.21 -6.07 18.52
N GLN A 28 6.97 -6.30 18.96
CA GLN A 28 6.09 -7.32 18.37
C GLN A 28 5.78 -7.01 16.91
N PHE A 29 5.47 -5.74 16.59
CA PHE A 29 5.24 -5.31 15.21
C PHE A 29 6.48 -5.57 14.34
N LYS A 30 7.67 -5.17 14.78
CA LYS A 30 8.92 -5.42 14.05
C LYS A 30 9.19 -6.91 13.85
N THR A 31 8.91 -7.72 14.86
CA THR A 31 9.05 -9.18 14.80
C THR A 31 8.12 -9.78 13.75
N GLU A 32 6.90 -9.26 13.63
CA GLU A 32 5.95 -9.71 12.63
C GLU A 32 6.35 -9.31 11.21
N LEU A 33 6.86 -8.09 11.03
CA LEU A 33 7.45 -7.67 9.75
C LEU A 33 8.59 -8.60 9.31
N ASP A 34 9.49 -8.96 10.25
CA ASP A 34 10.61 -9.86 9.95
C ASP A 34 10.17 -11.26 9.54
N LYS A 35 9.16 -11.83 10.22
CA LYS A 35 8.60 -13.14 9.87
C LYS A 35 8.01 -13.17 8.46
N GLN A 36 7.42 -12.05 8.02
CA GLN A 36 6.83 -11.90 6.70
C GLN A 36 7.86 -11.45 5.63
N GLY A 37 9.14 -11.35 6.01
CA GLY A 37 10.22 -10.90 5.11
C GLY A 37 10.09 -9.43 4.70
N ILE A 38 9.29 -8.64 5.44
CA ILE A 38 9.06 -7.22 5.17
C ILE A 38 10.26 -6.43 5.65
N PHE A 39 10.86 -5.67 4.74
CA PHE A 39 11.99 -4.79 5.05
C PHE A 39 11.71 -3.32 4.88
N PHE A 40 10.61 -2.99 4.20
CA PHE A 40 10.12 -1.65 4.05
C PHE A 40 8.62 -1.62 4.33
N CYS A 41 8.19 -0.71 5.21
CA CYS A 41 6.79 -0.45 5.50
C CYS A 41 6.61 1.05 5.73
N PHE A 42 5.65 1.64 5.04
CA PHE A 42 5.22 3.02 5.21
C PHE A 42 3.71 3.03 5.47
N SER A 43 3.29 3.81 6.47
CA SER A 43 1.88 4.07 6.75
C SER A 43 1.72 5.58 6.90
N GLY A 44 0.84 6.17 6.10
CA GLY A 44 0.58 7.61 6.16
C GLY A 44 0.02 8.19 4.87
N PRO A 45 -0.14 9.52 4.81
CA PRO A 45 -0.52 10.22 3.61
C PRO A 45 0.60 10.16 2.58
N ILE A 46 0.25 9.83 1.34
CA ILE A 46 1.19 9.76 0.23
C ILE A 46 0.99 10.96 -0.68
N SER A 47 2.05 11.75 -0.83
CA SER A 47 2.16 12.78 -1.88
C SER A 47 3.22 12.37 -2.91
N GLN A 48 3.20 12.99 -4.10
CA GLN A 48 4.26 12.77 -5.10
C GLN A 48 5.67 13.03 -4.56
N LYS A 49 5.82 14.03 -3.67
CA LYS A 49 7.11 14.31 -3.02
C LYS A 49 7.56 13.16 -2.13
N ILE A 50 6.67 12.66 -1.27
CA ILE A 50 6.96 11.54 -0.37
C ILE A 50 7.29 10.27 -1.18
N LEU A 51 6.58 10.04 -2.29
CA LEU A 51 6.83 8.91 -3.18
C LEU A 51 8.27 8.91 -3.72
N VAL A 52 8.79 10.06 -4.13
CA VAL A 52 10.17 10.20 -4.61
C VAL A 52 11.18 9.86 -3.51
N ASP A 53 10.99 10.41 -2.31
CA ASP A 53 11.89 10.19 -1.16
C ASP A 53 11.88 8.73 -0.68
N ILE A 54 10.69 8.12 -0.57
CA ILE A 54 10.55 6.69 -0.29
C ILE A 54 11.22 5.87 -1.38
N GLY A 55 11.03 6.25 -2.64
CA GLY A 55 11.57 5.57 -3.78
C GLY A 55 13.10 5.45 -3.75
N TYR A 56 13.79 6.53 -3.38
CA TYR A 56 15.25 6.51 -3.19
C TYR A 56 15.66 5.57 -2.06
N THR A 57 14.97 5.64 -0.92
CA THR A 57 15.24 4.79 0.26
C THR A 57 15.04 3.31 -0.08
N LEU A 58 13.95 2.99 -0.75
CA LEU A 58 13.62 1.62 -1.15
C LEU A 58 14.65 1.07 -2.14
N ARG A 59 15.05 1.86 -3.15
CA ARG A 59 16.12 1.47 -4.08
C ARG A 59 17.42 1.18 -3.34
N TYR A 60 17.81 2.04 -2.41
CA TYR A 60 19.00 1.82 -1.61
C TYR A 60 18.91 0.50 -0.84
N GLN A 61 17.80 0.24 -0.14
CA GLN A 61 17.60 -0.99 0.63
C GLN A 61 17.62 -2.26 -0.23
N ILE A 62 17.01 -2.23 -1.42
CA ILE A 62 17.01 -3.39 -2.33
C ILE A 62 18.41 -3.62 -2.89
N ASN A 63 19.15 -2.59 -3.31
CA ASN A 63 20.53 -2.75 -3.80
C ASN A 63 21.49 -3.34 -2.77
N GLN A 64 21.24 -3.16 -1.48
CA GLN A 64 22.03 -3.79 -0.42
C GLN A 64 21.77 -5.30 -0.28
N ARG A 65 20.67 -5.80 -0.85
CA ARG A 65 20.19 -7.19 -0.74
C ARG A 65 20.20 -7.94 -2.06
N GLU A 66 20.11 -7.23 -3.17
CA GLU A 66 19.95 -7.74 -4.53
C GLU A 66 21.05 -7.18 -5.42
N HIS A 67 21.73 -8.07 -6.14
CA HIS A 67 22.79 -7.71 -7.07
C HIS A 67 22.26 -7.49 -8.50
N SER A 68 21.06 -7.97 -8.80
CA SER A 68 20.39 -7.77 -10.07
C SER A 68 19.76 -6.37 -10.16
N SER A 69 20.43 -5.46 -10.88
CA SER A 69 19.88 -4.15 -11.22
C SER A 69 18.51 -4.23 -11.92
N THR A 70 18.26 -5.30 -12.68
CA THR A 70 16.97 -5.55 -13.33
C THR A 70 15.87 -5.83 -12.30
N THR A 71 16.15 -6.63 -11.27
CA THR A 71 15.19 -6.92 -10.19
C THR A 71 14.90 -5.66 -9.38
N VAL A 72 15.93 -4.89 -9.01
CA VAL A 72 15.80 -3.59 -8.33
C VAL A 72 14.86 -2.65 -9.10
N LEU A 73 15.07 -2.52 -10.41
CA LEU A 73 14.23 -1.69 -11.27
C LEU A 73 12.78 -2.20 -11.32
N LYS A 74 12.57 -3.52 -11.44
CA LYS A 74 11.21 -4.09 -11.47
C LYS A 74 10.45 -3.83 -10.18
N VAL A 75 11.08 -4.04 -9.01
CA VAL A 75 10.45 -3.81 -7.70
C VAL A 75 10.13 -2.33 -7.53
N PHE A 76 11.07 -1.44 -7.86
CA PHE A 76 10.83 -0.01 -7.82
C PHE A 76 9.68 0.42 -8.74
N SER A 77 9.62 -0.08 -9.97
CA SER A 77 8.52 0.21 -10.89
C SER A 77 7.17 -0.31 -10.36
N ARG A 78 7.12 -1.49 -9.71
CA ARG A 78 5.89 -1.96 -9.03
C ARG A 78 5.45 -0.97 -7.96
N PHE A 79 6.39 -0.56 -7.13
CA PHE A 79 6.16 0.35 -6.01
C PHE A 79 5.59 1.69 -6.51
N VAL A 80 6.20 2.30 -7.53
CA VAL A 80 5.69 3.55 -8.12
C VAL A 80 4.28 3.35 -8.67
N GLN A 81 4.04 2.30 -9.46
CA GLN A 81 2.75 2.09 -10.10
C GLN A 81 1.63 1.80 -9.09
N GLN A 82 1.88 0.98 -8.06
CA GLN A 82 0.89 0.74 -7.01
C GLN A 82 0.59 2.02 -6.23
N THR A 83 1.61 2.85 -5.98
CA THR A 83 1.42 4.11 -5.27
C THR A 83 0.63 5.12 -6.09
N GLU A 84 0.91 5.24 -7.39
CA GLU A 84 0.15 6.10 -8.30
C GLU A 84 -1.31 5.66 -8.42
N ASN A 85 -1.57 4.35 -8.45
CA ASN A 85 -2.94 3.82 -8.41
C ASN A 85 -3.66 4.27 -7.14
N ILE A 86 -3.02 4.14 -5.97
CA ILE A 86 -3.58 4.63 -4.71
C ILE A 86 -3.90 6.13 -4.77
N ILE A 87 -2.97 6.95 -5.26
CA ILE A 87 -3.16 8.41 -5.37
C ILE A 87 -4.33 8.72 -6.31
N TYR A 88 -4.40 8.04 -7.46
CA TYR A 88 -5.45 8.23 -8.46
C TYR A 88 -6.84 7.93 -7.90
N TYR A 89 -7.03 6.73 -7.34
CA TYR A 89 -8.32 6.31 -6.78
C TYR A 89 -8.70 7.12 -5.53
N SER A 90 -7.74 7.79 -4.89
CA SER A 90 -8.02 8.77 -3.84
C SER A 90 -8.52 10.11 -4.40
N ALA A 91 -7.92 10.59 -5.51
CA ALA A 91 -8.25 11.88 -6.11
C ALA A 91 -9.58 11.88 -6.88
N GLU A 92 -9.93 10.79 -7.57
CA GLU A 92 -11.25 10.63 -8.21
C GLU A 92 -12.42 10.77 -7.23
N ASN A 93 -12.16 10.61 -5.93
CA ASN A 93 -13.14 10.64 -4.86
C ASN A 93 -13.01 11.87 -3.94
N ALA A 94 -12.13 12.83 -4.26
CA ALA A 94 -11.90 14.01 -3.43
C ALA A 94 -13.13 14.93 -3.30
N ASP A 95 -14.12 14.80 -4.18
CA ASP A 95 -15.41 15.51 -4.08
C ASP A 95 -16.35 14.90 -3.02
N ASN A 96 -16.08 13.69 -2.53
CA ASN A 96 -16.83 13.03 -1.47
C ASN A 96 -16.05 13.16 -0.16
N PHE A 97 -16.26 14.27 0.55
CA PHE A 97 -15.75 14.47 1.90
C PHE A 97 -16.17 13.29 2.81
N LEU A 98 -15.24 12.39 3.10
CA LEU A 98 -15.36 11.51 4.26
C LEU A 98 -15.58 12.41 5.50
N PRO A 99 -16.57 12.14 6.37
CA PRO A 99 -16.91 13.01 7.49
C PRO A 99 -15.68 13.29 8.37
N GLN A 100 -15.25 14.56 8.42
CA GLN A 100 -13.96 15.04 8.96
C GLN A 100 -13.63 14.72 10.43
N SER A 101 -14.44 13.94 11.16
CA SER A 101 -14.26 13.77 12.61
C SER A 101 -13.74 12.41 13.07
N GLN A 102 -13.77 11.35 12.24
CA GLN A 102 -13.26 10.01 12.62
C GLN A 102 -12.49 9.27 11.51
N THR A 103 -12.56 9.73 10.24
CA THR A 103 -12.03 9.00 9.07
C THR A 103 -10.70 9.54 8.51
N ALA A 104 -10.17 10.63 9.07
CA ALA A 104 -8.89 11.18 8.62
C ALA A 104 -7.73 10.21 8.88
N GLU A 105 -7.76 9.47 10.00
CA GLU A 105 -6.78 8.43 10.35
C GLU A 105 -6.93 7.17 9.49
N LEU A 106 -8.15 6.86 9.02
CA LEU A 106 -8.43 5.74 8.10
C LEU A 106 -8.06 6.06 6.64
N SER A 107 -7.75 7.32 6.34
CA SER A 107 -7.33 7.76 5.01
C SER A 107 -5.82 7.64 4.79
N ASP A 108 -5.10 6.92 5.66
CA ASP A 108 -3.69 6.64 5.45
C ASP A 108 -3.50 5.44 4.54
N SER A 109 -2.53 5.55 3.64
CA SER A 109 -2.12 4.45 2.78
C SER A 109 -1.03 3.66 3.47
N VAL A 110 -1.07 2.35 3.30
CA VAL A 110 0.00 1.44 3.68
C VAL A 110 0.72 0.98 2.43
N ILE A 111 2.05 1.01 2.45
CA ILE A 111 2.90 0.39 1.42
C ILE A 111 3.93 -0.49 2.10
N VAL A 112 4.03 -1.72 1.62
CA VAL A 112 4.93 -2.75 2.12
C VAL A 112 5.75 -3.29 0.96
N VAL A 113 7.05 -3.47 1.21
CA VAL A 113 7.93 -4.24 0.34
C VAL A 113 8.62 -5.31 1.16
N GLY A 114 8.50 -6.54 0.68
CA GLY A 114 9.09 -7.70 1.32
C GLY A 114 9.73 -8.64 0.33
N TYR A 115 10.34 -9.69 0.89
CA TYR A 115 10.94 -10.78 0.14
C TYR A 115 10.48 -12.11 0.75
N GLU A 116 9.84 -12.94 -0.06
CA GLU A 116 9.15 -14.15 0.34
C GLU A 116 9.37 -15.21 -0.74
N GLN A 117 9.66 -16.46 -0.35
CA GLN A 117 9.73 -17.61 -1.27
C GLN A 117 10.64 -17.38 -2.50
N GLY A 118 11.72 -16.61 -2.35
CA GLY A 118 12.66 -16.33 -3.44
C GLY A 118 12.30 -15.10 -4.29
N HIS A 119 11.20 -14.42 -3.98
CA HIS A 119 10.66 -13.32 -4.79
C HIS A 119 10.42 -12.06 -3.96
N TYR A 120 10.61 -10.90 -4.59
CA TYR A 120 10.18 -9.65 -3.99
C TYR A 120 8.68 -9.49 -4.18
N TYR A 121 8.01 -8.86 -3.23
CA TYR A 121 6.62 -8.45 -3.41
C TYR A 121 6.42 -7.01 -2.98
N VAL A 122 5.44 -6.36 -3.61
CA VAL A 122 4.94 -5.06 -3.20
C VAL A 122 3.47 -5.23 -2.87
N LEU A 123 3.10 -4.81 -1.66
CA LEU A 123 1.73 -4.73 -1.20
C LEU A 123 1.41 -3.27 -0.91
N CYS A 124 0.25 -2.81 -1.36
CA CYS A 124 -0.28 -1.54 -0.92
C CYS A 124 -1.72 -1.69 -0.46
N GLY A 125 -2.16 -0.85 0.47
CA GLY A 125 -3.52 -0.86 0.98
C GLY A 125 -4.01 0.50 1.44
N ARG A 126 -5.33 0.69 1.43
CA ARG A 126 -6.00 1.93 1.79
C ARG A 126 -7.48 1.67 2.06
N VAL A 127 -8.12 2.51 2.87
CA VAL A 127 -9.58 2.50 3.00
C VAL A 127 -10.24 3.23 1.82
N PHE A 128 -11.22 2.58 1.21
CA PHE A 128 -12.07 3.13 0.16
C PHE A 128 -13.55 3.01 0.53
N ASP A 129 -14.38 3.84 -0.12
CA ASP A 129 -15.83 3.71 -0.05
C ASP A 129 -16.33 2.51 -0.86
N LYS A 130 -17.59 2.12 -0.61
CA LYS A 130 -18.21 0.97 -1.29
C LYS A 130 -18.22 1.10 -2.81
N ARG A 131 -18.50 2.28 -3.35
CA ARG A 131 -18.59 2.51 -4.81
C ARG A 131 -17.24 2.27 -5.50
N THR A 132 -16.16 2.73 -4.88
CA THR A 132 -14.79 2.55 -5.36
C THR A 132 -14.39 1.09 -5.28
N VAL A 133 -14.73 0.41 -4.18
CA VAL A 133 -14.53 -1.04 -4.04
C VAL A 133 -15.24 -1.83 -5.12
N ASP A 134 -16.50 -1.53 -5.41
CA ASP A 134 -17.25 -2.26 -6.44
C ASP A 134 -16.59 -2.09 -7.82
N THR A 135 -16.18 -0.87 -8.15
CA THR A 135 -15.49 -0.57 -9.43
C THR A 135 -14.11 -1.25 -9.53
N LEU A 136 -13.33 -1.25 -8.44
CA LEU A 136 -12.02 -1.88 -8.40
C LEU A 136 -12.12 -3.40 -8.43
N SER A 137 -13.08 -3.97 -7.70
CA SER A 137 -13.28 -5.41 -7.60
C SER A 137 -13.57 -6.02 -8.96
N GLU A 138 -14.47 -5.42 -9.75
CA GLU A 138 -14.77 -5.90 -11.10
C GLU A 138 -13.51 -5.96 -11.99
N GLN A 139 -12.68 -4.91 -11.93
CA GLN A 139 -11.44 -4.84 -12.71
C GLN A 139 -10.42 -5.87 -12.24
N LEU A 140 -10.20 -5.97 -10.92
CA LEU A 140 -9.20 -6.86 -10.34
C LEU A 140 -9.56 -8.34 -10.51
N ILE A 141 -10.85 -8.70 -10.42
CA ILE A 141 -11.33 -10.07 -10.70
C ILE A 141 -11.02 -10.47 -12.14
N ILE A 142 -11.25 -9.58 -13.11
CA ILE A 142 -10.89 -9.85 -14.51
C ILE A 142 -9.38 -10.09 -14.59
N LEU A 143 -8.57 -9.17 -14.07
CA LEU A 143 -7.10 -9.24 -14.18
C LEU A 143 -6.49 -10.47 -13.49
N GLN A 144 -7.04 -10.92 -12.36
CA GLN A 144 -6.58 -12.10 -11.65
C GLN A 144 -6.81 -13.39 -12.43
N ASN A 145 -7.85 -13.44 -13.28
CA ASN A 145 -8.22 -14.64 -14.05
C ASN A 145 -7.57 -14.72 -15.44
N LEU A 146 -6.94 -13.65 -15.93
CA LEU A 146 -6.25 -13.65 -17.22
C LEU A 146 -4.85 -14.24 -17.10
N ASN A 147 -4.47 -15.07 -18.07
CA ASN A 147 -3.09 -15.53 -18.21
C ASN A 147 -2.18 -14.45 -18.83
N LYS A 148 -0.87 -14.74 -18.95
CA LYS A 148 0.12 -13.75 -19.42
C LYS A 148 -0.16 -13.22 -20.83
N ASP A 149 -0.57 -14.08 -21.75
CA ASP A 149 -0.83 -13.71 -23.14
C ASP A 149 -2.13 -12.90 -23.25
N GLU A 150 -3.14 -13.29 -22.47
CA GLU A 150 -4.40 -12.56 -22.36
C GLU A 150 -4.20 -11.17 -21.73
N LEU A 151 -3.39 -11.05 -20.67
CA LEU A 151 -3.02 -9.76 -20.07
C LEU A 151 -2.30 -8.85 -21.07
N ASN A 152 -1.40 -9.42 -21.89
CA ASN A 152 -0.71 -8.68 -22.94
C ASN A 152 -1.69 -8.19 -24.03
N LEU A 153 -2.63 -9.03 -24.43
CA LEU A 153 -3.66 -8.67 -25.41
C LEU A 153 -4.60 -7.59 -24.84
N TYR A 154 -5.08 -7.78 -23.62
CA TYR A 154 -5.95 -6.86 -22.91
C TYR A 154 -5.30 -5.49 -22.75
N TYR A 155 -4.03 -5.45 -22.32
CA TYR A 155 -3.25 -4.22 -22.25
C TYR A 155 -3.19 -3.50 -23.60
N LYS A 156 -2.91 -4.20 -24.70
CA LYS A 156 -2.85 -3.60 -26.04
C LYS A 156 -4.18 -2.99 -26.46
N GLN A 157 -5.29 -3.69 -26.19
CA GLN A 157 -6.64 -3.22 -26.51
C GLN A 157 -7.00 -1.96 -25.71
N GLU A 158 -6.79 -1.98 -24.40
CA GLU A 158 -7.07 -0.83 -23.53
C GLU A 158 -6.16 0.36 -23.85
N TYR A 159 -4.89 0.12 -24.17
CA TYR A 159 -3.95 1.17 -24.58
C TYR A 159 -4.40 1.87 -25.88
N GLN A 160 -4.91 1.11 -26.86
CA GLN A 160 -5.46 1.69 -28.08
C GLN A 160 -6.69 2.54 -27.80
N LYS A 161 -7.64 2.05 -26.97
CA LYS A 161 -8.83 2.81 -26.57
C LYS A 161 -8.46 4.12 -25.86
N ALA A 162 -7.51 4.07 -24.93
CA ALA A 162 -7.06 5.22 -24.15
C ALA A 162 -6.49 6.35 -25.03
N ARG A 163 -5.76 6.02 -26.11
CA ARG A 163 -5.23 7.01 -27.07
C ARG A 163 -6.33 7.79 -27.79
N HIS A 164 -7.53 7.23 -27.92
CA HIS A 164 -8.63 7.86 -28.64
C HIS A 164 -9.54 8.71 -27.74
N ILE A 165 -9.59 8.43 -26.43
CA ILE A 165 -10.59 9.03 -25.53
C ILE A 165 -9.97 10.05 -24.56
N GLY A 166 -8.65 9.99 -24.33
CA GLY A 166 -7.97 10.88 -23.38
C GLY A 166 -8.29 10.52 -21.92
N SER A 167 -7.24 10.34 -21.11
CA SER A 167 -7.30 10.03 -19.66
C SER A 167 -7.87 8.64 -19.29
N GLN A 168 -7.01 7.61 -19.26
CA GLN A 168 -7.25 6.31 -18.60
C GLN A 168 -6.01 5.78 -17.84
N GLY A 169 -5.09 6.66 -17.43
CA GLY A 169 -3.75 6.28 -16.95
C GLY A 169 -3.74 5.20 -15.85
N ALA A 170 -4.61 5.31 -14.85
CA ALA A 170 -4.65 4.34 -13.74
C ALA A 170 -5.28 3.00 -14.09
N LYS A 171 -6.26 2.97 -15.02
CA LYS A 171 -6.82 1.70 -15.53
C LYS A 171 -5.74 0.89 -16.24
N LEU A 172 -4.89 1.57 -17.03
CA LEU A 172 -3.71 0.94 -17.62
C LEU A 172 -2.71 0.50 -16.54
N GLY A 173 -2.52 1.31 -15.50
CA GLY A 173 -1.65 0.99 -14.37
C GLY A 173 -1.99 -0.33 -13.67
N LEU A 174 -3.28 -0.61 -13.40
CA LEU A 174 -3.70 -1.90 -12.84
C LEU A 174 -3.40 -3.08 -13.78
N ILE A 175 -3.66 -2.91 -15.07
CA ILE A 175 -3.36 -3.95 -16.07
C ILE A 175 -1.85 -4.21 -16.12
N GLU A 176 -1.04 -3.15 -16.06
CA GLU A 176 0.42 -3.27 -16.05
C GLU A 176 0.94 -3.98 -14.80
N LEU A 177 0.34 -3.73 -13.64
CA LEU A 177 0.67 -4.47 -12.42
C LEU A 177 0.44 -5.97 -12.59
N ALA A 178 -0.74 -6.38 -13.06
CA ALA A 178 -1.06 -7.77 -13.31
C ALA A 178 -0.16 -8.40 -14.38
N ARG A 179 0.00 -7.70 -15.52
CA ARG A 179 0.82 -8.14 -16.66
C ARG A 179 2.27 -8.38 -16.28
N TRP A 180 2.80 -7.67 -15.29
CA TRP A 180 4.20 -7.77 -14.92
C TRP A 180 4.45 -8.61 -13.67
N SER A 181 3.41 -8.88 -12.87
CA SER A 181 3.49 -9.84 -11.77
C SER A 181 3.85 -11.24 -12.30
N ILE A 182 4.66 -11.97 -11.55
CA ILE A 182 5.05 -13.35 -11.90
C ILE A 182 4.00 -14.38 -11.45
N PHE A 183 3.21 -14.03 -10.44
CA PHE A 183 2.03 -14.77 -9.99
C PHE A 183 0.77 -13.93 -10.22
N PRO A 184 -0.43 -14.54 -10.24
CA PRO A 184 -1.68 -13.78 -10.24
C PRO A 184 -1.68 -12.73 -9.12
N ILE A 185 -2.29 -11.58 -9.39
CA ILE A 185 -2.41 -10.54 -8.37
C ILE A 185 -3.28 -11.02 -7.22
N GLU A 186 -2.92 -10.65 -5.99
CA GLU A 186 -3.68 -10.99 -4.79
C GLU A 186 -4.29 -9.71 -4.23
N PHE A 187 -5.58 -9.70 -3.95
CA PHE A 187 -6.27 -8.54 -3.40
C PHE A 187 -7.45 -8.97 -2.54
N ASP A 188 -7.88 -8.10 -1.64
CA ASP A 188 -9.09 -8.29 -0.85
C ASP A 188 -9.64 -6.93 -0.37
N PHE A 189 -10.88 -6.96 0.10
CA PHE A 189 -11.61 -5.81 0.62
C PHE A 189 -12.25 -6.16 1.96
N ASN A 190 -11.62 -5.73 3.05
CA ASN A 190 -12.12 -5.98 4.39
C ASN A 190 -13.00 -4.82 4.86
N LYS A 191 -14.28 -5.09 5.18
CA LYS A 191 -15.15 -4.06 5.75
C LYS A 191 -14.58 -3.58 7.09
N VAL A 192 -14.31 -2.28 7.21
CA VAL A 192 -13.80 -1.66 8.45
C VAL A 192 -14.82 -0.78 9.14
N ASP A 193 -15.80 -0.27 8.39
CA ASP A 193 -16.93 0.51 8.92
C ASP A 193 -18.14 0.45 7.97
N GLU A 194 -19.23 1.13 8.30
CA GLU A 194 -20.38 1.32 7.43
C GLU A 194 -19.98 2.05 6.14
N GLY A 195 -20.06 1.34 5.01
CA GLY A 195 -19.69 1.88 3.70
C GLY A 195 -18.18 2.00 3.45
N LEU A 196 -17.32 1.61 4.40
CA LEU A 196 -15.86 1.70 4.29
C LEU A 196 -15.18 0.34 4.32
N TYR A 197 -14.21 0.17 3.42
CA TYR A 197 -13.51 -1.09 3.20
C TYR A 197 -12.01 -0.83 3.09
N PHE A 198 -11.22 -1.56 3.87
CA PHE A 198 -9.78 -1.63 3.71
C PHE A 198 -9.42 -2.55 2.55
N PHE A 199 -8.98 -1.95 1.46
CA PHE A 199 -8.44 -2.63 0.29
C PHE A 199 -6.96 -2.92 0.47
N TYR A 200 -6.50 -4.05 -0.06
CA TYR A 200 -5.08 -4.24 -0.37
C TYR A 200 -4.88 -4.94 -1.72
N LEU A 201 -3.71 -4.71 -2.32
CA LEU A 201 -3.23 -5.36 -3.54
C LEU A 201 -1.77 -5.75 -3.36
N LYS A 202 -1.46 -7.03 -3.54
CA LYS A 202 -0.12 -7.61 -3.55
C LYS A 202 0.23 -8.08 -4.96
N THR A 203 1.44 -7.73 -5.39
CA THR A 203 2.04 -8.22 -6.64
C THR A 203 3.43 -8.75 -6.38
N VAL A 204 3.79 -9.84 -7.05
CA VAL A 204 5.08 -10.51 -6.87
C VAL A 204 5.98 -10.24 -8.09
N VAL A 205 7.26 -10.01 -7.86
CA VAL A 205 8.27 -9.56 -8.83
C VAL A 205 9.26 -10.65 -9.19
#